data_AF-A0A2D9M4F6-F1
#
_entry.id   AF-A0A2D9M4F6-F1
#
_cell.length_a   1.000
_cell.length_b   1.000
_cell.length_c   1.000
_cell.angle_alpha   90.00
_cell.angle_beta   90.00
_cell.angle_gamma   90.00
#
_symmetry.space_group_name_H-M   'P 1'
#
loop_
_entity.id
_entity.type
_entity.pdbx_description
1 polymer ?
#
loop_
_entity_poly.entity_id
_entity_poly.type
_entity_poly.pdbx_seq_one_letter_code
_entity_poly.pdbx_strand_id
1 'polypeptide(L)'
;MARYVIRIARQAGLVASFVTVAILGATTGVLFTFAGDLPQISALDDYAPNTITRVYARNGETIGEFATQRRVVIDYENISPYLRDAIIAAEDAGFYSHVGLSISRLAITIVRDVVRGELAGASTLTQQLARNLFLTQEKTLTRKIKELLLSFQIEKRYTKTEILALYCNQILFGHGAYGVEAASRMYFNKSAADLKLEEAALLAGIIQAPARQSPFVNIERATQRRNYALNRMEDEGFISAEEAVTARAKPISVLDRRREKSIAPYFVEEVRQHLEANYGVEQLYEDGLSVHTSLNVELQIAANRAVSNGLHRLDKRRGFRKPARNLAKEEIALDEFDHARWNQPIAAGDRIPAIVTVADSNHVVMRSGKYQGTIEREGFRWTRRQAANQLLEVGDLILVQVTSVDETRKTLTATLDQEPLAEGALLAIDNRTGQILAMVGGYNFERSKFNRTVQASRQLGSLFKAVLYATAIDRGYTPTSIIMDEPVSLSPGPDQPEYSPENYDKEFVGPVTLRFALEKSRNVPAVQVIADLGPQLVADYATRFGFTSEIPSFLSIALGAGEATLLEITSAYSIFPNLGVRLEPYEILRITDRAGNLLEENRPISYDSLPADTAYI
;
A
#
# COMPACT_ATOMS: atom_id res chain seq x y z
N MET A 1 -82.21 17.79 -16.18
CA MET A 1 -81.05 16.96 -15.73
C MET A 1 -79.98 16.81 -16.81
N ALA A 2 -80.26 16.26 -18.00
CA ALA A 2 -79.23 16.00 -19.04
C ALA A 2 -78.39 17.22 -19.50
N ARG A 3 -79.01 18.39 -19.70
CA ARG A 3 -78.28 19.62 -20.08
C ARG A 3 -77.33 20.16 -19.00
N TYR A 4 -77.60 19.85 -17.73
CA TYR A 4 -76.79 20.31 -16.60
C TYR A 4 -75.52 19.46 -16.45
N VAL A 5 -75.66 18.14 -16.63
CA VAL A 5 -74.55 17.17 -16.62
C VAL A 5 -73.57 17.44 -17.77
N ILE A 6 -74.06 17.74 -18.98
CA ILE A 6 -73.21 18.08 -20.13
C ILE A 6 -72.41 19.38 -19.90
N ARG A 7 -73.02 20.37 -19.23
CA ARG A 7 -72.36 21.65 -18.93
C ARG A 7 -71.24 21.48 -17.89
N ILE A 8 -71.48 20.67 -16.86
CA ILE A 8 -70.49 20.33 -15.82
C ILE A 8 -69.34 19.51 -16.43
N ALA A 9 -69.63 18.51 -17.25
CA ALA A 9 -68.60 17.71 -17.93
C ALA A 9 -67.71 18.56 -18.86
N ARG A 10 -68.31 19.52 -19.58
CA ARG A 10 -67.58 20.43 -20.47
C ARG A 10 -66.73 21.44 -19.71
N GLN A 11 -67.22 21.97 -18.59
CA GLN A 11 -66.45 22.84 -17.70
C GLN A 11 -65.31 22.07 -17.02
N ALA A 12 -65.55 20.84 -16.56
CA ALA A 12 -64.52 19.96 -16.02
C ALA A 12 -63.44 19.63 -17.06
N GLY A 13 -63.82 19.36 -18.32
CA GLY A 13 -62.87 19.13 -19.41
C GLY A 13 -62.03 20.37 -19.77
N LEU A 14 -62.63 21.56 -19.74
CA LEU A 14 -61.90 22.83 -19.95
C LEU A 14 -60.92 23.13 -18.81
N VAL A 15 -61.35 22.94 -17.56
CA VAL A 15 -60.48 23.09 -16.38
C VAL A 15 -59.35 22.07 -16.41
N ALA A 16 -59.64 20.81 -16.72
CA ALA A 16 -58.62 19.78 -16.87
C ALA A 16 -57.61 20.15 -17.96
N SER A 17 -58.07 20.59 -19.14
CA SER A 17 -57.18 21.00 -20.24
C SER A 17 -56.31 22.21 -19.86
N PHE A 18 -56.88 23.21 -19.18
CA PHE A 18 -56.14 24.39 -18.71
C PHE A 18 -55.09 24.01 -17.66
N VAL A 19 -55.44 23.12 -16.73
CA VAL A 19 -54.52 22.58 -15.73
C VAL A 19 -53.41 21.77 -16.42
N THR A 20 -53.72 20.94 -17.41
CA THR A 20 -52.72 20.19 -18.17
C THR A 20 -51.75 21.10 -18.92
N VAL A 21 -52.25 22.14 -19.59
CA VAL A 21 -51.41 23.13 -20.29
C VAL A 21 -50.56 23.95 -19.32
N ALA A 22 -51.13 24.35 -18.18
CA ALA A 22 -50.39 25.07 -17.14
C ALA A 22 -49.27 24.20 -16.53
N ILE A 23 -49.55 22.92 -16.28
CA ILE A 23 -48.55 21.95 -15.83
C ILE A 23 -47.47 21.77 -16.90
N LEU A 24 -47.84 21.51 -18.16
CA LEU A 24 -46.88 21.38 -19.27
C LEU A 24 -46.02 22.63 -19.43
N GLY A 25 -46.62 23.83 -19.38
CA GLY A 25 -45.92 25.10 -19.48
C GLY A 25 -44.95 25.33 -18.32
N ALA A 26 -45.39 25.06 -17.08
CA ALA A 26 -44.53 25.14 -15.90
C ALA A 26 -43.39 24.11 -15.94
N THR A 27 -43.67 22.86 -16.30
CA THR A 27 -42.66 21.81 -16.46
C THR A 27 -41.65 22.18 -17.53
N THR A 28 -42.11 22.69 -18.68
CA THR A 28 -41.24 23.11 -19.78
C THR A 28 -40.37 24.30 -19.39
N GLY A 29 -40.93 25.29 -18.68
CA GLY A 29 -40.20 26.44 -18.16
C GLY A 29 -39.10 26.03 -17.18
N VAL A 30 -39.40 25.14 -16.23
CA VAL A 30 -38.42 24.59 -15.28
C VAL A 30 -37.32 23.80 -16.01
N LEU A 31 -37.67 22.98 -17.00
CA LEU A 31 -36.68 22.25 -17.80
C LEU A 31 -35.77 23.21 -18.58
N PHE A 32 -36.32 24.29 -19.15
CA PHE A 32 -35.54 25.29 -19.89
C PHE A 32 -34.57 26.07 -19.00
N THR A 33 -34.97 26.44 -17.78
CA THR A 33 -34.08 27.11 -16.83
C THR A 33 -32.89 26.22 -16.45
N PHE A 34 -33.11 24.91 -16.30
CA PHE A 34 -32.03 23.99 -15.97
C PHE A 34 -31.17 23.60 -17.16
N ALA A 35 -31.70 23.64 -18.38
CA ALA A 35 -30.96 23.30 -19.60
C ALA A 35 -29.79 24.25 -19.89
N GLY A 36 -29.89 25.53 -19.47
CA GLY A 36 -28.81 26.51 -19.61
C GLY A 36 -27.61 26.28 -18.68
N ASP A 37 -27.83 25.65 -17.53
CA ASP A 37 -26.82 25.37 -16.49
C ASP A 37 -26.27 23.93 -16.55
N LEU A 38 -26.41 23.24 -17.69
CA LEU A 38 -25.89 21.89 -17.86
C LEU A 38 -24.42 21.90 -18.28
N PRO A 39 -23.57 21.04 -17.68
CA PRO A 39 -22.19 20.87 -18.13
C PRO A 39 -22.16 20.33 -19.56
N GLN A 40 -21.13 20.72 -20.33
CA GLN A 40 -20.98 20.29 -21.71
C GLN A 40 -20.57 18.81 -21.80
N ILE A 41 -21.28 18.04 -22.63
CA ILE A 41 -21.05 16.60 -22.86
C ILE A 41 -19.75 16.35 -23.63
N SER A 42 -19.19 17.36 -24.30
CA SER A 42 -17.93 17.24 -25.06
C SER A 42 -16.76 16.73 -24.22
N ALA A 43 -16.82 16.86 -22.89
CA ALA A 43 -15.88 16.24 -21.97
C ALA A 43 -15.82 14.69 -22.05
N LEU A 44 -16.80 14.04 -22.69
CA LEU A 44 -16.79 12.59 -22.93
C LEU A 44 -16.09 12.18 -24.24
N ASP A 45 -15.85 13.13 -25.16
CA ASP A 45 -15.10 12.83 -26.39
C ASP A 45 -13.61 12.57 -26.08
N ASP A 46 -13.07 13.26 -25.06
CA ASP A 46 -11.70 13.13 -24.54
C ASP A 46 -11.67 12.38 -23.19
N TYR A 47 -12.56 11.42 -22.98
CA TYR A 47 -12.64 10.68 -21.72
C TYR A 47 -11.35 9.86 -21.44
N ALA A 48 -10.42 10.46 -20.69
CA ALA A 48 -9.21 9.85 -20.19
C ALA A 48 -9.35 9.65 -18.67
N PRO A 49 -9.82 8.47 -18.22
CA PRO A 49 -9.98 8.25 -16.80
C PRO A 49 -8.65 8.24 -16.06
N ASN A 50 -8.71 8.59 -14.78
CA ASN A 50 -7.62 8.48 -13.82
C ASN A 50 -6.95 7.10 -13.92
N THR A 51 -5.66 7.12 -14.23
CA THR A 51 -4.84 5.92 -14.43
C THR A 51 -3.95 5.68 -13.23
N ILE A 52 -3.67 4.40 -12.96
CA ILE A 52 -2.84 3.98 -11.83
C ILE A 52 -1.39 4.34 -12.14
N THR A 53 -0.75 5.12 -11.26
CA THR A 53 0.69 5.30 -11.29
C THR A 53 1.37 4.00 -10.85
N ARG A 54 2.30 3.51 -11.66
CA ARG A 54 3.03 2.26 -11.39
C ARG A 54 4.51 2.54 -11.14
N VAL A 55 5.03 1.89 -10.09
CA VAL A 55 6.42 1.93 -9.72
C VAL A 55 7.06 0.60 -10.09
N TYR A 56 8.10 0.66 -10.90
CA TYR A 56 8.82 -0.49 -11.44
C TYR A 56 10.21 -0.58 -10.81
N ALA A 57 10.61 -1.80 -10.45
CA ALA A 57 11.99 -2.13 -10.12
C ALA A 57 12.88 -2.08 -11.36
N ARG A 58 14.20 -2.23 -11.16
CA ARG A 58 15.20 -2.23 -12.24
C ARG A 58 14.95 -3.30 -13.30
N ASN A 59 14.37 -4.45 -12.93
CA ASN A 59 14.04 -5.54 -13.85
C ASN A 59 12.67 -5.38 -14.54
N GLY A 60 11.94 -4.29 -14.27
CA GLY A 60 10.61 -4.03 -14.82
C GLY A 60 9.45 -4.62 -14.03
N GLU A 61 9.69 -5.31 -12.92
CA GLU A 61 8.60 -5.78 -12.05
C GLU A 61 7.92 -4.63 -11.31
N THR A 62 6.59 -4.67 -11.20
CA THR A 62 5.84 -3.69 -10.41
C THR A 62 6.07 -3.92 -8.92
N ILE A 63 6.59 -2.90 -8.23
CA ILE A 63 6.86 -2.91 -6.79
C ILE A 63 5.91 -2.02 -5.99
N GLY A 64 5.17 -1.14 -6.67
CA GLY A 64 4.20 -0.23 -6.06
C GLY A 64 3.18 0.27 -7.07
N GLU A 65 1.98 0.58 -6.58
CA GLU A 65 0.91 1.19 -7.37
C GLU A 65 0.24 2.27 -6.54
N PHE A 66 0.09 3.46 -7.11
CA PHE A 66 -0.61 4.59 -6.50
C PHE A 66 -1.83 4.95 -7.33
N ALA A 67 -3.00 4.92 -6.70
CA ALA A 67 -4.24 5.35 -7.32
C ALA A 67 -5.28 5.75 -6.26
N THR A 68 -5.97 6.86 -6.47
CA THR A 68 -7.24 7.17 -5.78
C THR A 68 -8.36 6.26 -6.31
N GLN A 69 -8.31 5.94 -7.60
CA GLN A 69 -9.26 5.09 -8.32
C GLN A 69 -8.49 4.06 -9.16
N ARG A 70 -8.67 2.77 -8.88
CA ARG A 70 -8.16 1.70 -9.74
C ARG A 70 -9.13 1.51 -10.90
N ARG A 71 -8.82 2.07 -12.07
CA ARG A 71 -9.61 1.90 -13.29
C ARG A 71 -8.76 1.28 -14.39
N VAL A 72 -9.34 0.33 -15.12
CA VAL A 72 -8.79 -0.23 -16.35
C VAL A 72 -9.88 -0.10 -17.40
N VAL A 73 -9.64 0.68 -18.43
CA VAL A 73 -10.62 0.90 -19.50
C VAL A 73 -10.59 -0.27 -20.46
N ILE A 74 -11.76 -0.81 -20.75
CA ILE A 74 -11.93 -1.84 -21.76
C ILE A 74 -13.08 -1.47 -22.70
N ASP A 75 -12.95 -1.89 -23.96
CA ASP A 75 -14.00 -1.72 -24.96
C ASP A 75 -15.18 -2.66 -24.69
N TYR A 76 -16.33 -2.35 -25.30
CA TYR A 76 -17.57 -3.11 -25.12
C TYR A 76 -17.37 -4.61 -25.40
N GLU A 77 -16.64 -4.94 -26.45
CA GLU A 77 -16.33 -6.28 -26.93
C GLU A 77 -15.59 -7.11 -25.89
N ASN A 78 -14.78 -6.47 -25.04
CA ASN A 78 -13.97 -7.09 -23.99
C ASN A 78 -14.74 -7.25 -22.66
N ILE A 79 -16.03 -6.97 -22.63
CA ILE A 79 -16.91 -7.23 -21.48
C ILE A 79 -17.64 -8.55 -21.71
N SER A 80 -17.61 -9.51 -20.77
CA SER A 80 -18.34 -10.78 -20.88
C SER A 80 -19.83 -10.56 -21.21
N PRO A 81 -20.44 -11.29 -22.17
CA PRO A 81 -21.86 -11.20 -22.46
C PRO A 81 -22.73 -11.41 -21.21
N TYR A 82 -22.36 -12.38 -20.36
CA TYR A 82 -23.04 -12.63 -19.10
C TYR A 82 -23.05 -11.40 -18.19
N LEU A 83 -21.97 -10.61 -18.17
CA LEU A 83 -21.90 -9.40 -17.36
C LEU A 83 -22.75 -8.28 -17.94
N ARG A 84 -22.76 -8.10 -19.27
CA ARG A 84 -23.63 -7.13 -19.95
C ARG A 84 -25.09 -7.41 -19.61
N ASP A 85 -25.50 -8.66 -19.77
CA ASP A 85 -26.88 -9.10 -19.52
C ASP A 85 -27.24 -9.03 -18.03
N ALA A 86 -26.32 -9.39 -17.14
CA ALA A 86 -26.55 -9.30 -15.69
C ALA A 86 -26.77 -7.85 -15.24
N ILE A 87 -25.96 -6.90 -15.73
CA ILE A 87 -26.11 -5.48 -15.42
C ILE A 87 -27.44 -4.96 -15.96
N ILE A 88 -27.77 -5.29 -17.22
CA ILE A 88 -29.03 -4.86 -17.84
C ILE A 88 -30.22 -5.44 -17.06
N ALA A 89 -30.25 -6.74 -16.77
CA ALA A 89 -31.34 -7.37 -16.05
C ALA A 89 -31.57 -6.79 -14.64
N ALA A 90 -30.47 -6.53 -13.91
CA ALA A 90 -30.50 -6.04 -12.54
C ALA A 90 -30.79 -4.54 -12.42
N GLU A 91 -30.23 -3.70 -13.30
CA GLU A 91 -30.32 -2.24 -13.21
C GLU A 91 -31.36 -1.64 -14.19
N ASP A 92 -31.46 -2.16 -15.42
CA ASP A 92 -32.26 -1.54 -16.48
C ASP A 92 -32.72 -2.53 -17.58
N ALA A 93 -33.64 -3.46 -17.26
CA ALA A 93 -34.05 -4.53 -18.19
C ALA A 93 -34.59 -4.06 -19.56
N GLY A 94 -35.12 -2.84 -19.60
CA GLY A 94 -35.63 -2.19 -20.82
C GLY A 94 -34.61 -1.26 -21.48
N PHE A 95 -33.31 -1.38 -21.17
CA PHE A 95 -32.28 -0.42 -21.57
C PHE A 95 -32.28 -0.10 -23.07
N TYR A 96 -32.49 -1.10 -23.92
CA TYR A 96 -32.51 -0.93 -25.37
C TYR A 96 -33.83 -0.37 -25.93
N SER A 97 -34.92 -0.34 -25.15
CA SER A 97 -36.25 0.06 -25.63
C SER A 97 -36.66 1.49 -25.28
N HIS A 98 -35.96 2.14 -24.34
CA HIS A 98 -36.23 3.52 -23.94
C HIS A 98 -35.11 4.48 -24.34
N VAL A 99 -35.38 5.78 -24.30
CA VAL A 99 -34.40 6.85 -24.55
C VAL A 99 -34.26 7.68 -23.29
N GLY A 100 -33.23 7.42 -22.47
CA GLY A 100 -32.92 8.19 -21.24
C GLY A 100 -33.90 8.03 -20.07
N LEU A 101 -35.19 7.75 -20.31
CA LEU A 101 -36.24 7.57 -19.29
C LEU A 101 -37.18 6.41 -19.65
N SER A 102 -37.38 5.50 -18.69
CA SER A 102 -38.37 4.43 -18.80
C SER A 102 -39.73 4.86 -18.21
N ILE A 103 -40.71 5.14 -19.07
CA ILE A 103 -42.07 5.56 -18.67
C ILE A 103 -42.79 4.43 -17.92
N SER A 104 -42.65 3.18 -18.39
CA SER A 104 -43.26 2.02 -17.76
C SER A 104 -42.74 1.80 -16.34
N ARG A 105 -41.41 1.88 -16.11
CA ARG A 105 -40.87 1.82 -14.75
C ARG A 105 -41.31 2.98 -13.88
N LEU A 106 -41.32 4.20 -14.42
CA LEU A 106 -41.76 5.37 -13.65
C LEU A 106 -43.20 5.19 -13.15
N ALA A 107 -44.12 4.74 -14.02
CA ALA A 107 -45.51 4.48 -13.65
C ALA A 107 -45.64 3.37 -12.59
N ILE A 108 -44.94 2.25 -12.78
CA ILE A 108 -44.96 1.11 -11.84
C ILE A 108 -44.39 1.52 -10.47
N THR A 109 -43.32 2.30 -10.46
CA THR A 109 -42.68 2.76 -9.23
C THR A 109 -43.56 3.75 -8.49
N ILE A 110 -44.20 4.71 -9.17
CA ILE A 110 -45.14 5.65 -8.54
C ILE A 110 -46.28 4.89 -7.85
N VAL A 111 -46.89 3.91 -8.52
CA VAL A 111 -47.96 3.10 -7.92
C VAL A 111 -47.44 2.33 -6.70
N ARG A 112 -46.27 1.71 -6.80
CA ARG A 112 -45.64 0.97 -5.71
C ARG A 112 -45.30 1.85 -4.51
N ASP A 113 -44.73 3.02 -4.75
CA ASP A 113 -44.28 3.98 -3.73
C ASP A 113 -45.48 4.53 -2.95
N VAL A 114 -46.60 4.81 -3.64
CA VAL A 114 -47.87 5.21 -3.00
C VAL A 114 -48.45 4.10 -2.15
N VAL A 115 -48.36 2.84 -2.60
CA VAL A 115 -48.91 1.68 -1.88
C VAL A 115 -48.04 1.27 -0.69
N ARG A 116 -46.71 1.36 -0.80
CA ARG A 116 -45.76 0.87 0.21
C ARG A 116 -45.17 1.96 1.12
N GLY A 117 -45.36 3.23 0.79
CA GLY A 117 -44.77 4.34 1.54
C GLY A 117 -43.23 4.40 1.44
N GLU A 118 -42.64 3.71 0.45
CA GLU A 118 -41.20 3.66 0.20
C GLU A 118 -40.87 4.49 -1.04
N LEU A 119 -39.69 5.13 -1.08
CA LEU A 119 -39.19 5.83 -2.26
C LEU A 119 -38.26 4.87 -3.03
N ALA A 120 -38.78 4.09 -3.97
CA ALA A 120 -37.97 3.21 -4.81
C ALA A 120 -37.39 3.97 -6.02
N GLY A 121 -36.13 3.67 -6.40
CA GLY A 121 -35.46 4.37 -7.49
C GLY A 121 -35.84 3.80 -8.87
N ALA A 122 -36.55 4.56 -9.71
CA ALA A 122 -36.86 4.21 -11.10
C ALA A 122 -35.77 4.66 -12.11
N SER A 123 -34.51 4.79 -11.69
CA SER A 123 -33.47 5.40 -12.54
C SER A 123 -33.00 4.44 -13.64
N THR A 124 -32.78 4.96 -14.85
CA THR A 124 -32.21 4.21 -15.98
C THR A 124 -30.68 4.19 -15.92
N LEU A 125 -30.02 3.25 -16.62
CA LEU A 125 -28.56 3.18 -16.70
C LEU A 125 -27.95 4.51 -17.13
N THR A 126 -28.53 5.16 -18.13
CA THR A 126 -28.08 6.46 -18.64
C THR A 126 -28.22 7.58 -17.59
N GLN A 127 -29.29 7.56 -16.79
CA GLN A 127 -29.42 8.50 -15.66
C GLN A 127 -28.37 8.25 -14.57
N GLN A 128 -28.06 6.98 -14.30
CA GLN A 128 -27.01 6.62 -13.35
C GLN A 128 -25.62 7.04 -13.86
N LEU A 129 -25.36 6.86 -15.16
CA LEU A 129 -24.15 7.34 -15.83
C LEU A 129 -24.01 8.86 -15.73
N ALA A 130 -25.07 9.60 -16.09
CA ALA A 130 -25.09 11.06 -16.00
C ALA A 130 -24.82 11.56 -14.57
N ARG A 131 -25.44 10.89 -13.57
CA ARG A 131 -25.20 11.17 -12.15
C ARG A 131 -23.74 10.98 -11.76
N ASN A 132 -23.14 9.87 -12.19
CA ASN A 132 -21.78 9.50 -11.77
C ASN A 132 -20.69 10.29 -12.50
N LEU A 133 -20.98 10.92 -13.63
CA LEU A 133 -20.02 11.71 -14.40
C LEU A 133 -20.07 13.20 -14.11
N PHE A 134 -21.27 13.78 -13.95
CA PHE A 134 -21.44 15.23 -14.04
C PHE A 134 -22.06 15.89 -12.81
N LEU A 135 -22.57 15.11 -11.86
CA LEU A 135 -23.40 15.63 -10.77
C LEU A 135 -22.87 15.19 -9.40
N THR A 136 -23.16 16.00 -8.39
CA THR A 136 -22.87 15.66 -6.99
C THR A 136 -23.84 14.59 -6.48
N GLN A 137 -23.49 13.90 -5.38
CA GLN A 137 -24.31 12.81 -4.83
C GLN A 137 -25.53 13.26 -4.01
N GLU A 138 -25.76 14.57 -3.85
CA GLU A 138 -26.82 15.13 -2.99
C GLU A 138 -28.23 14.82 -3.49
N LYS A 139 -29.10 14.21 -2.67
CA LYS A 139 -30.45 13.79 -3.09
C LYS A 139 -31.45 14.97 -3.20
N THR A 140 -31.31 15.80 -4.22
CA THR A 140 -32.23 16.92 -4.51
C THR A 140 -33.08 16.66 -5.77
N LEU A 141 -34.28 17.27 -5.81
CA LEU A 141 -35.16 17.23 -6.99
C LEU A 141 -34.49 17.90 -8.20
N THR A 142 -33.78 19.01 -7.96
CA THR A 142 -32.99 19.73 -8.95
C THR A 142 -31.96 18.83 -9.63
N ARG A 143 -31.17 18.07 -8.84
CA ARG A 143 -30.23 17.10 -9.40
C ARG A 143 -30.94 16.04 -10.24
N LYS A 144 -32.11 15.56 -9.82
CA LYS A 144 -32.85 14.52 -10.56
C LYS A 144 -33.35 15.02 -11.92
N ILE A 145 -33.72 16.30 -12.01
CA ILE A 145 -34.05 16.96 -13.28
C ILE A 145 -32.80 17.07 -14.17
N LYS A 146 -31.65 17.46 -13.60
CA LYS A 146 -30.37 17.51 -14.33
C LYS A 146 -29.94 16.13 -14.86
N GLU A 147 -30.11 15.06 -14.06
CA GLU A 147 -29.85 13.67 -14.51
C GLU A 147 -30.69 13.29 -15.74
N LEU A 148 -31.97 13.65 -15.74
CA LEU A 148 -32.89 13.35 -16.83
C LEU A 148 -32.52 14.12 -18.10
N LEU A 149 -32.20 15.41 -17.99
CA LEU A 149 -31.80 16.23 -19.13
C LEU A 149 -30.47 15.75 -19.72
N LEU A 150 -29.49 15.45 -18.86
CA LEU A 150 -28.20 14.89 -19.28
C LEU A 150 -28.36 13.50 -19.89
N SER A 151 -29.28 12.65 -19.41
CA SER A 151 -29.49 11.33 -19.99
C SER A 151 -30.00 11.41 -21.43
N PHE A 152 -30.95 12.29 -21.73
CA PHE A 152 -31.38 12.54 -23.12
C PHE A 152 -30.24 13.05 -24.00
N GLN A 153 -29.42 13.92 -23.44
CA GLN A 153 -28.26 14.50 -24.09
C GLN A 153 -27.20 13.45 -24.44
N ILE A 154 -26.89 12.54 -23.51
CA ILE A 154 -26.01 11.38 -23.73
C ILE A 154 -26.60 10.44 -24.79
N GLU A 155 -27.88 10.09 -24.70
CA GLU A 155 -28.56 9.17 -25.63
C GLU A 155 -28.71 9.71 -27.05
N LYS A 156 -28.67 11.03 -27.22
CA LYS A 156 -28.65 11.66 -28.54
C LYS A 156 -27.27 11.56 -29.20
N ARG A 157 -26.20 11.49 -28.40
CA ARG A 157 -24.81 11.55 -28.86
C ARG A 157 -24.14 10.18 -28.97
N TYR A 158 -24.46 9.27 -28.05
CA TYR A 158 -23.85 7.95 -27.93
C TYR A 158 -24.87 6.85 -28.18
N THR A 159 -24.43 5.77 -28.81
CA THR A 159 -25.20 4.53 -28.99
C THR A 159 -25.38 3.81 -27.66
N LYS A 160 -26.37 2.91 -27.58
CA LYS A 160 -26.60 2.08 -26.38
C LYS A 160 -25.37 1.26 -25.98
N THR A 161 -24.63 0.78 -26.98
CA THR A 161 -23.37 0.04 -26.79
C THR A 161 -22.31 0.91 -26.12
N GLU A 162 -22.09 2.13 -26.62
CA GLU A 162 -21.14 3.08 -26.04
C GLU A 162 -21.56 3.52 -24.64
N ILE A 163 -22.86 3.76 -24.42
CA ILE A 163 -23.39 4.10 -23.09
C ILE A 163 -23.15 2.97 -22.08
N LEU A 164 -23.38 1.72 -22.47
CA LEU A 164 -23.10 0.58 -21.59
C LEU A 164 -21.60 0.44 -21.33
N ALA A 165 -20.75 0.64 -22.34
CA ALA A 165 -19.29 0.61 -22.16
C ALA A 165 -18.81 1.73 -21.21
N LEU A 166 -19.28 2.96 -21.38
CA LEU A 166 -18.99 4.08 -20.48
C LEU A 166 -19.45 3.78 -19.06
N TYR A 167 -20.66 3.24 -18.89
CA TYR A 167 -21.19 2.83 -17.60
C TYR A 167 -20.32 1.76 -16.93
N CYS A 168 -19.99 0.70 -17.67
CA CYS A 168 -19.16 -0.40 -17.21
C CYS A 168 -17.74 0.04 -16.84
N ASN A 169 -17.19 1.08 -17.44
CA ASN A 169 -15.87 1.63 -17.09
C ASN A 169 -15.94 2.65 -15.93
N GLN A 170 -17.10 3.29 -15.71
CA GLN A 170 -17.24 4.36 -14.72
C GLN A 170 -17.60 3.85 -13.32
N ILE A 171 -18.40 2.79 -13.21
CA ILE A 171 -19.06 2.48 -11.94
C ILE A 171 -18.11 1.92 -10.87
N LEU A 172 -18.30 2.32 -9.61
CA LEU A 172 -17.52 1.85 -8.47
C LEU A 172 -18.01 0.47 -8.00
N PHE A 173 -17.11 -0.48 -7.86
CA PHE A 173 -17.37 -1.82 -7.31
C PHE A 173 -16.81 -2.02 -5.89
N GLY A 174 -16.40 -0.94 -5.23
CA GLY A 174 -15.85 -0.95 -3.86
C GLY A 174 -14.33 -1.10 -3.85
N HIS A 175 -13.70 -0.83 -2.70
CA HIS A 175 -12.24 -0.92 -2.50
C HIS A 175 -11.41 -0.15 -3.54
N GLY A 176 -11.97 0.95 -4.05
CA GLY A 176 -11.33 1.78 -5.08
C GLY A 176 -11.32 1.17 -6.48
N ALA A 177 -11.96 0.02 -6.73
CA ALA A 177 -12.08 -0.54 -8.08
C ALA A 177 -13.20 0.15 -8.86
N TYR A 178 -12.83 1.00 -9.82
CA TYR A 178 -13.75 1.65 -10.74
C TYR A 178 -13.71 0.92 -12.08
N GLY A 179 -14.89 0.55 -12.56
CA GLY A 179 -15.08 -0.20 -13.78
C GLY A 179 -14.99 -1.71 -13.61
N VAL A 180 -15.62 -2.43 -14.54
CA VAL A 180 -15.81 -3.88 -14.49
C VAL A 180 -14.50 -4.66 -14.61
N GLU A 181 -13.52 -4.15 -15.35
CA GLU A 181 -12.21 -4.80 -15.50
C GLU A 181 -11.41 -4.75 -14.21
N ALA A 182 -11.34 -3.58 -13.58
CA ALA A 182 -10.69 -3.44 -12.28
C ALA A 182 -11.39 -4.29 -11.21
N ALA A 183 -12.72 -4.35 -11.23
CA ALA A 183 -13.50 -5.19 -10.33
C ALA A 183 -13.25 -6.68 -10.57
N SER A 184 -13.25 -7.13 -11.83
CA SER A 184 -12.99 -8.52 -12.20
C SER A 184 -11.60 -8.98 -11.75
N ARG A 185 -10.57 -8.16 -11.99
CA ARG A 185 -9.21 -8.44 -11.53
C ARG A 185 -9.11 -8.45 -10.01
N MET A 186 -9.80 -7.55 -9.34
CA MET A 186 -9.79 -7.46 -7.87
C MET A 186 -10.48 -8.66 -7.20
N TYR A 187 -11.66 -9.04 -7.66
CA TYR A 187 -12.45 -10.11 -7.04
C TYR A 187 -12.04 -11.51 -7.50
N PHE A 188 -11.66 -11.68 -8.78
CA PHE A 188 -11.48 -13.00 -9.39
C PHE A 188 -10.13 -13.19 -10.10
N ASN A 189 -9.29 -12.14 -10.21
CA ASN A 189 -8.02 -12.15 -10.97
C ASN A 189 -8.16 -12.66 -12.41
N LYS A 190 -9.22 -12.21 -13.09
CA LYS A 190 -9.52 -12.53 -14.48
C LYS A 190 -9.84 -11.27 -15.26
N SER A 191 -9.70 -11.32 -16.58
CA SER A 191 -10.28 -10.31 -17.47
C SER A 191 -11.80 -10.30 -17.30
N ALA A 192 -12.43 -9.13 -17.40
CA ALA A 192 -13.88 -9.02 -17.44
C ALA A 192 -14.50 -9.75 -18.64
N ALA A 193 -13.72 -10.00 -19.69
CA ALA A 193 -14.11 -10.85 -20.83
C ALA A 193 -14.34 -12.32 -20.41
N ASP A 194 -13.60 -12.80 -19.42
CA ASP A 194 -13.57 -14.21 -19.02
C ASP A 194 -14.53 -14.55 -17.86
N LEU A 195 -15.36 -13.59 -17.46
CA LEU A 195 -16.29 -13.77 -16.35
C LEU A 195 -17.38 -14.78 -16.67
N LYS A 196 -17.56 -15.73 -15.75
CA LYS A 196 -18.65 -16.71 -15.78
C LYS A 196 -19.95 -16.11 -15.24
N LEU A 197 -21.06 -16.78 -15.52
CA LEU A 197 -22.40 -16.35 -15.11
C LEU A 197 -22.50 -15.99 -13.61
N GLU A 198 -22.00 -16.84 -12.71
CA GLU A 198 -22.05 -16.58 -11.27
C GLU A 198 -21.19 -15.39 -10.81
N GLU A 199 -20.08 -15.13 -11.50
CA GLU A 199 -19.14 -14.03 -11.21
C GLU A 199 -19.69 -12.71 -11.76
N ALA A 200 -20.23 -12.76 -12.98
CA ALA A 200 -20.93 -11.65 -13.64
C ALA A 200 -22.14 -11.18 -12.84
N ALA A 201 -22.99 -12.12 -12.39
CA ALA A 201 -24.14 -11.81 -11.55
C ALA A 201 -23.74 -11.24 -10.19
N LEU A 202 -22.59 -11.66 -9.63
CA LEU A 202 -22.08 -11.07 -8.40
C LEU A 202 -21.72 -9.60 -8.62
N LEU A 203 -20.93 -9.28 -9.66
CA LEU A 203 -20.56 -7.90 -9.98
C LEU A 203 -21.80 -7.03 -10.22
N ALA A 204 -22.74 -7.49 -11.06
CA ALA A 204 -23.98 -6.77 -11.30
C ALA A 204 -24.80 -6.55 -10.03
N GLY A 205 -24.90 -7.56 -9.17
CA GLY A 205 -25.70 -7.51 -7.95
C GLY A 205 -25.21 -6.48 -6.90
N ILE A 206 -23.90 -6.24 -6.83
CA ILE A 206 -23.28 -5.36 -5.83
C ILE A 206 -23.22 -3.88 -6.24
N ILE A 207 -23.59 -3.53 -7.48
CA ILE A 207 -23.54 -2.15 -8.01
C ILE A 207 -24.30 -1.14 -7.13
N GLN A 208 -25.43 -1.56 -6.56
CA GLN A 208 -26.29 -0.66 -5.79
C GLN A 208 -25.63 -0.14 -4.50
N ALA A 209 -24.85 -0.98 -3.81
CA ALA A 209 -24.18 -0.61 -2.57
C ALA A 209 -22.83 -1.34 -2.41
N PRO A 210 -21.85 -1.07 -3.28
CA PRO A 210 -20.65 -1.87 -3.46
C PRO A 210 -19.80 -1.98 -2.18
N ALA A 211 -19.70 -0.91 -1.39
CA ALA A 211 -18.95 -0.93 -0.14
C ALA A 211 -19.55 -1.87 0.92
N ARG A 212 -20.89 -1.98 1.00
CA ARG A 212 -21.58 -2.79 2.01
C ARG A 212 -21.92 -4.20 1.53
N GLN A 213 -22.01 -4.39 0.22
CA GLN A 213 -22.39 -5.65 -0.42
C GLN A 213 -21.18 -6.38 -1.01
N SER A 214 -19.98 -5.83 -0.86
CA SER A 214 -18.74 -6.48 -1.28
C SER A 214 -18.57 -7.83 -0.57
N PRO A 215 -18.16 -8.89 -1.29
CA PRO A 215 -17.85 -10.20 -0.70
C PRO A 215 -16.70 -10.16 0.32
N PHE A 216 -15.80 -9.16 0.26
CA PHE A 216 -14.75 -8.95 1.28
C PHE A 216 -15.28 -8.38 2.61
N VAL A 217 -16.49 -7.83 2.62
CA VAL A 217 -17.08 -7.17 3.79
C VAL A 217 -18.17 -8.04 4.39
N ASN A 218 -19.07 -8.55 3.55
CA ASN A 218 -20.15 -9.42 3.98
C ASN A 218 -20.54 -10.39 2.85
N ILE A 219 -20.08 -11.65 2.99
CA ILE A 219 -20.27 -12.69 1.98
C ILE A 219 -21.74 -13.12 1.82
N GLU A 220 -22.53 -13.05 2.89
CA GLU A 220 -23.94 -13.43 2.90
C GLU A 220 -24.77 -12.43 2.09
N ARG A 221 -24.55 -11.13 2.31
CA ARG A 221 -25.17 -10.05 1.52
C ARG A 221 -24.74 -10.11 0.07
N ALA A 222 -23.45 -10.36 -0.19
CA ALA A 222 -22.95 -10.55 -1.55
C ALA A 222 -23.67 -11.72 -2.25
N THR A 223 -23.87 -12.84 -1.55
CA THR A 223 -24.60 -14.02 -2.03
C THR A 223 -26.06 -13.70 -2.35
N GLN A 224 -26.75 -13.01 -1.46
CA GLN A 224 -28.14 -12.58 -1.69
C GLN A 224 -28.25 -11.67 -2.91
N ARG A 225 -27.30 -10.75 -3.10
CA ARG A 225 -27.30 -9.82 -4.23
C ARG A 225 -26.94 -10.47 -5.56
N ARG A 226 -25.98 -11.40 -5.58
CA ARG A 226 -25.73 -12.25 -6.74
C ARG A 226 -26.98 -13.04 -7.13
N ASN A 227 -27.63 -13.67 -6.16
CA ASN A 227 -28.84 -14.46 -6.41
C ASN A 227 -30.00 -13.58 -6.92
N TYR A 228 -30.12 -12.36 -6.40
CA TYR A 228 -31.06 -11.37 -6.95
C TYR A 228 -30.78 -11.07 -8.43
N ALA A 229 -29.53 -10.82 -8.81
CA ALA A 229 -29.17 -10.59 -10.22
C ALA A 229 -29.46 -11.81 -11.10
N LEU A 230 -29.15 -13.02 -10.63
CA LEU A 230 -29.48 -14.28 -11.34
C LEU A 230 -30.99 -14.44 -11.55
N ASN A 231 -31.82 -14.18 -10.53
CA ASN A 231 -33.27 -14.24 -10.67
C ASN A 231 -33.77 -13.21 -11.69
N ARG A 232 -33.19 -12.01 -11.70
CA ARG A 232 -33.55 -10.99 -12.68
C ARG A 232 -33.16 -11.38 -14.10
N MET A 233 -32.01 -12.03 -14.28
CA MET A 233 -31.62 -12.57 -15.58
C MET A 233 -32.57 -13.68 -16.06
N GLU A 234 -33.04 -14.54 -15.14
CA GLU A 234 -34.04 -15.57 -15.41
C GLU A 234 -35.40 -14.94 -15.81
N ASP A 235 -35.89 -13.97 -15.04
CA ASP A 235 -37.16 -13.27 -15.29
C ASP A 235 -37.21 -12.57 -16.66
N GLU A 236 -36.09 -11.99 -17.08
CA GLU A 236 -35.97 -11.27 -18.36
C GLU A 236 -35.57 -12.20 -19.52
N GLY A 237 -35.38 -13.50 -19.26
CA GLY A 237 -35.09 -14.51 -20.28
C GLY A 237 -33.64 -14.54 -20.80
N PHE A 238 -32.70 -13.92 -20.09
CA PHE A 238 -31.27 -13.96 -20.44
C PHE A 238 -30.62 -15.31 -20.10
N ILE A 239 -31.17 -16.04 -19.12
CA ILE A 239 -30.72 -17.38 -18.73
C ILE A 239 -31.92 -18.30 -18.50
N SER A 240 -31.71 -19.60 -18.61
CA SER A 240 -32.68 -20.62 -18.25
C SER A 240 -32.81 -20.80 -16.74
N ALA A 241 -33.93 -21.36 -16.29
CA ALA A 241 -34.15 -21.72 -14.88
C ALA A 241 -33.09 -22.70 -14.36
N GLU A 242 -32.61 -23.63 -15.20
CA GLU A 242 -31.57 -24.60 -14.85
C GLU A 242 -30.21 -23.92 -14.61
N GLU A 243 -29.83 -23.00 -15.50
CA GLU A 243 -28.61 -22.20 -15.33
C GLU A 243 -28.68 -21.33 -14.07
N ALA A 244 -29.83 -20.72 -13.79
CA ALA A 244 -30.03 -19.92 -12.59
C ALA A 244 -29.88 -20.76 -11.32
N VAL A 245 -30.47 -21.95 -11.25
CA VAL A 245 -30.32 -22.88 -10.11
C VAL A 245 -28.85 -23.30 -9.94
N THR A 246 -28.19 -23.68 -11.04
CA THR A 246 -26.81 -24.14 -11.02
C THR A 246 -25.84 -23.04 -10.57
N ALA A 247 -26.01 -21.81 -11.07
CA ALA A 247 -25.19 -20.66 -10.69
C ALA A 247 -25.42 -20.25 -9.23
N ARG A 248 -26.66 -20.29 -8.73
CA ARG A 248 -26.99 -20.00 -7.32
C ARG A 248 -26.33 -20.98 -6.35
N ALA A 249 -26.18 -22.25 -6.74
CA ALA A 249 -25.58 -23.30 -5.91
C ALA A 249 -24.05 -23.18 -5.76
N LYS A 250 -23.37 -22.47 -6.67
CA LYS A 250 -21.91 -22.29 -6.58
C LYS A 250 -21.53 -21.36 -5.42
N PRO A 251 -20.49 -21.67 -4.63
CA PRO A 251 -20.00 -20.76 -3.62
C PRO A 251 -19.34 -19.52 -4.24
N ILE A 252 -19.41 -18.37 -3.56
CA ILE A 252 -18.62 -17.20 -3.95
C ILE A 252 -17.17 -17.46 -3.54
N SER A 253 -16.29 -17.64 -4.52
CA SER A 253 -14.84 -17.66 -4.31
C SER A 253 -14.26 -16.34 -4.78
N VAL A 254 -13.81 -15.51 -3.85
CA VAL A 254 -13.03 -14.31 -4.15
C VAL A 254 -11.59 -14.52 -3.70
N LEU A 255 -10.65 -13.97 -4.47
CA LEU A 255 -9.25 -14.00 -4.09
C LEU A 255 -9.01 -12.98 -2.98
N ASP A 256 -8.62 -13.44 -1.80
CA ASP A 256 -8.15 -12.56 -0.71
C ASP A 256 -6.74 -12.05 -1.03
N ARG A 257 -6.60 -11.21 -2.06
CA ARG A 257 -5.39 -10.41 -2.30
C ARG A 257 -5.47 -9.13 -1.50
N ARG A 258 -5.74 -9.21 -0.19
CA ARG A 258 -5.39 -8.12 0.75
C ARG A 258 -3.94 -7.75 0.49
N ARG A 259 -3.72 -6.73 -0.35
CA ARG A 259 -2.46 -6.10 -0.72
C ARG A 259 -1.32 -7.11 -0.77
N GLU A 260 -0.95 -7.61 -1.96
CA GLU A 260 0.42 -8.14 -2.08
C GLU A 260 1.35 -7.07 -1.54
N LYS A 261 1.87 -7.32 -0.34
CA LYS A 261 2.63 -6.33 0.40
C LYS A 261 3.83 -6.05 -0.48
N SER A 262 4.03 -4.79 -0.82
CA SER A 262 5.24 -4.39 -1.54
C SER A 262 6.43 -5.02 -0.84
N ILE A 263 7.33 -5.61 -1.61
CA ILE A 263 8.59 -6.15 -1.08
C ILE A 263 9.49 -5.03 -0.53
N ALA A 264 9.20 -3.77 -0.87
CA ALA A 264 10.01 -2.61 -0.51
C ALA A 264 9.12 -1.46 -0.01
N PRO A 265 8.33 -1.63 1.07
CA PRO A 265 7.30 -0.66 1.42
C PRO A 265 7.88 0.70 1.84
N TYR A 266 9.05 0.72 2.48
CA TYR A 266 9.76 1.96 2.82
C TYR A 266 10.26 2.67 1.55
N PHE A 267 10.91 1.94 0.64
CA PHE A 267 11.39 2.49 -0.64
C PHE A 267 10.25 3.08 -1.48
N VAL A 268 9.13 2.34 -1.58
CA VAL A 268 7.95 2.79 -2.32
C VAL A 268 7.34 4.03 -1.67
N GLU A 269 7.37 4.14 -0.34
CA GLU A 269 6.92 5.34 0.37
C GLU A 269 7.82 6.56 0.10
N GLU A 270 9.14 6.40 0.03
CA GLU A 270 10.06 7.49 -0.38
C GLU A 270 9.76 7.95 -1.81
N VAL A 271 9.58 7.00 -2.74
CA VAL A 271 9.16 7.31 -4.12
C VAL A 271 7.83 8.06 -4.13
N ARG A 272 6.85 7.65 -3.33
CA ARG A 272 5.55 8.34 -3.22
C ARG A 272 5.72 9.78 -2.75
N GLN A 273 6.55 10.02 -1.75
CA GLN A 273 6.82 11.36 -1.20
C GLN A 273 7.52 12.24 -2.23
N HIS A 274 8.50 11.72 -2.97
CA HIS A 274 9.13 12.44 -4.09
C HIS A 274 8.12 12.84 -5.15
N LEU A 275 7.26 11.90 -5.57
CA LEU A 275 6.25 12.18 -6.58
C LEU A 275 5.24 13.22 -6.12
N GLU A 276 4.76 13.12 -4.88
CA GLU A 276 3.85 14.11 -4.30
C GLU A 276 4.49 15.49 -4.20
N ALA A 277 5.76 15.57 -3.80
CA ALA A 277 6.48 16.84 -3.67
C ALA A 277 6.72 17.54 -5.02
N ASN A 278 7.01 16.78 -6.07
CA ASN A 278 7.42 17.33 -7.37
C ASN A 278 6.28 17.46 -8.39
N TYR A 279 5.27 16.59 -8.34
CA TYR A 279 4.16 16.52 -9.30
C TYR A 279 2.79 16.79 -8.66
N GLY A 280 2.71 16.81 -7.33
CA GLY A 280 1.46 16.99 -6.61
C GLY A 280 0.61 15.73 -6.51
N VAL A 281 -0.41 15.79 -5.65
CA VAL A 281 -1.31 14.67 -5.34
C VAL A 281 -2.13 14.24 -6.56
N GLU A 282 -2.62 15.20 -7.35
CA GLU A 282 -3.47 14.93 -8.52
C GLU A 282 -2.71 14.11 -9.57
N GLN A 283 -1.55 14.58 -10.03
CA GLN A 283 -0.75 13.85 -11.02
C GLN A 283 -0.29 12.48 -10.52
N LEU A 284 0.12 12.38 -9.25
CA LEU A 284 0.52 11.12 -8.64
C LEU A 284 -0.59 10.07 -8.68
N TYR A 285 -1.83 10.45 -8.35
CA TYR A 285 -2.92 9.49 -8.19
C TYR A 285 -3.85 9.36 -9.41
N GLU A 286 -3.76 10.27 -10.38
CA GLU A 286 -4.72 10.39 -11.48
C GLU A 286 -4.07 10.34 -12.88
N ASP A 287 -2.83 10.79 -13.06
CA ASP A 287 -2.22 10.91 -14.40
C ASP A 287 -1.54 9.62 -14.89
N GLY A 288 -1.46 8.58 -14.05
CA GLY A 288 -0.92 7.26 -14.43
C GLY A 288 0.55 7.28 -14.82
N LEU A 289 1.41 7.80 -13.95
CA LEU A 289 2.84 7.88 -14.17
C LEU A 289 3.48 6.47 -14.23
N SER A 290 4.51 6.33 -15.07
CA SER A 290 5.37 5.15 -15.12
C SER A 290 6.72 5.49 -14.51
N VAL A 291 6.96 5.01 -13.29
CA VAL A 291 8.12 5.36 -12.46
C VAL A 291 9.10 4.19 -12.44
N HIS A 292 10.24 4.33 -13.12
CA HIS A 292 11.31 3.34 -13.12
C HIS A 292 12.34 3.68 -12.05
N THR A 293 12.64 2.70 -11.20
CA THR A 293 13.51 2.88 -10.03
C THR A 293 14.75 2.00 -10.10
N SER A 294 15.74 2.29 -9.24
CA SER A 294 16.97 1.51 -9.12
C SER A 294 16.82 0.22 -8.31
N LEU A 295 15.66 -0.02 -7.68
CA LEU A 295 15.47 -1.14 -6.76
C LEU A 295 15.83 -2.46 -7.45
N ASN A 296 16.71 -3.22 -6.81
CA ASN A 296 17.01 -4.59 -7.20
C ASN A 296 16.17 -5.54 -6.34
N VAL A 297 15.24 -6.26 -6.97
CA VAL A 297 14.29 -7.17 -6.31
C VAL A 297 15.01 -8.24 -5.47
N GLU A 298 16.04 -8.87 -6.02
CA GLU A 298 16.78 -9.94 -5.34
C GLU A 298 17.51 -9.41 -4.09
N LEU A 299 18.18 -8.26 -4.21
CA LEU A 299 18.86 -7.60 -3.09
C LEU A 299 17.86 -7.13 -2.04
N GLN A 300 16.70 -6.63 -2.43
CA GLN A 300 15.65 -6.23 -1.49
C GLN A 300 15.11 -7.42 -0.69
N ILE A 301 14.85 -8.55 -1.36
CA ILE A 301 14.41 -9.79 -0.68
C ILE A 301 15.48 -10.28 0.29
N ALA A 302 16.75 -10.25 -0.12
CA ALA A 302 17.87 -10.61 0.74
C ALA A 302 17.99 -9.66 1.94
N ALA A 303 17.83 -8.35 1.73
CA ALA A 303 17.86 -7.33 2.77
C ALA A 303 16.74 -7.52 3.80
N ASN A 304 15.49 -7.70 3.34
CA ASN A 304 14.34 -8.00 4.21
C ASN A 304 14.62 -9.24 5.08
N ARG A 305 15.12 -10.32 4.46
CA ARG A 305 15.44 -11.56 5.16
C ARG A 305 16.57 -11.36 6.18
N ALA A 306 17.61 -10.61 5.82
CA ALA A 306 18.75 -10.33 6.69
C ALA A 306 18.35 -9.54 7.94
N VAL A 307 17.58 -8.45 7.76
CA VAL A 307 17.08 -7.63 8.87
C VAL A 307 16.13 -8.43 9.74
N SER A 308 15.12 -9.08 9.15
CA SER A 308 14.17 -9.90 9.89
C SER A 308 14.87 -10.99 10.71
N ASN A 309 15.68 -11.84 10.08
CA ASN A 309 16.37 -12.91 10.78
C ASN A 309 17.38 -12.40 11.81
N GLY A 310 18.07 -11.28 11.52
CA GLY A 310 18.98 -10.64 12.46
C GLY A 310 18.28 -10.17 13.73
N LEU A 311 17.13 -9.53 13.59
CA LEU A 311 16.33 -9.03 14.72
C LEU A 311 15.76 -10.18 15.54
N HIS A 312 15.22 -11.23 14.92
CA HIS A 312 14.78 -12.42 15.65
C HIS A 312 15.93 -13.11 16.40
N ARG A 313 17.11 -13.25 15.79
CA ARG A 313 18.29 -13.81 16.49
C ARG A 313 18.73 -12.93 17.66
N LEU A 314 18.77 -11.61 17.48
CA LEU A 314 19.11 -10.68 18.56
C LEU A 314 18.12 -10.79 19.72
N ASP A 315 16.83 -10.81 19.39
CA ASP A 315 15.77 -10.83 20.37
C ASP A 315 15.73 -12.15 21.16
N LYS A 316 15.92 -13.30 20.48
CA LYS A 316 16.09 -14.60 21.16
C LYS A 316 17.28 -14.63 22.11
N ARG A 317 18.39 -13.95 21.78
CA ARG A 317 19.56 -13.83 22.69
C ARG A 317 19.26 -13.00 23.96
N ARG A 318 18.30 -12.08 23.90
CA ARG A 318 17.86 -11.25 25.04
C ARG A 318 16.89 -11.98 25.98
N GLY A 319 16.42 -13.17 25.59
CA GLY A 319 15.58 -14.03 26.41
C GLY A 319 14.10 -14.03 26.01
N PHE A 320 13.39 -15.03 26.51
CA PHE A 320 11.97 -15.23 26.24
C PHE A 320 11.09 -14.26 27.03
N ARG A 321 10.03 -13.77 26.40
CA ARG A 321 8.97 -12.97 27.03
C ARG A 321 7.66 -13.75 26.99
N LYS A 322 6.91 -13.71 28.10
CA LYS A 322 5.59 -14.35 28.15
C LYS A 322 4.67 -13.78 27.05
N PRO A 323 3.78 -14.60 26.46
CA PRO A 323 2.82 -14.13 25.48
C PRO A 323 1.96 -12.99 26.02
N ALA A 324 1.70 -11.99 25.19
CA ALA A 324 0.95 -10.79 25.60
C ALA A 324 -0.57 -11.03 25.68
N ARG A 325 -1.08 -12.04 24.98
CA ARG A 325 -2.51 -12.38 24.91
C ARG A 325 -2.75 -13.84 25.17
N ASN A 326 -3.82 -14.12 25.90
CA ASN A 326 -4.33 -15.46 26.15
C ASN A 326 -5.84 -15.46 25.91
N LEU A 327 -6.27 -16.13 24.85
CA LEU A 327 -7.64 -16.11 24.36
C LEU A 327 -8.61 -16.78 25.36
N ALA A 328 -8.15 -17.82 26.07
CA ALA A 328 -8.96 -18.49 27.08
C ALA A 328 -9.26 -17.57 28.28
N LYS A 329 -8.29 -16.76 28.70
CA LYS A 329 -8.47 -15.74 29.75
C LYS A 329 -9.25 -14.52 29.29
N GLU A 330 -9.26 -14.26 27.99
CA GLU A 330 -10.10 -13.22 27.35
C GLU A 330 -11.54 -13.73 27.08
N GLU A 331 -11.89 -14.94 27.53
CA GLU A 331 -13.20 -15.58 27.30
C GLU A 331 -13.57 -15.74 25.81
N ILE A 332 -12.55 -15.81 24.94
CA ILE A 332 -12.69 -16.06 23.51
C ILE A 332 -12.58 -17.56 23.25
N ALA A 333 -13.59 -18.13 22.61
CA ALA A 333 -13.58 -19.53 22.19
C ALA A 333 -12.41 -19.79 21.22
N LEU A 334 -11.55 -20.75 21.56
CA LEU A 334 -10.29 -21.00 20.83
C LEU A 334 -10.50 -21.47 19.39
N ASP A 335 -11.64 -22.07 19.10
CA ASP A 335 -12.09 -22.55 17.80
C ASP A 335 -12.73 -21.44 16.95
N GLU A 336 -13.37 -20.45 17.57
CA GLU A 336 -13.98 -19.30 16.89
C GLU A 336 -12.96 -18.21 16.51
N PHE A 337 -11.85 -18.09 17.24
CA PHE A 337 -10.83 -17.10 16.92
C PHE A 337 -10.21 -17.36 15.54
N ASP A 338 -10.12 -16.30 14.73
CA ASP A 338 -9.45 -16.32 13.42
C ASP A 338 -8.39 -15.22 13.33
N HIS A 339 -7.37 -15.45 12.51
CA HIS A 339 -6.28 -14.51 12.28
C HIS A 339 -6.00 -14.35 10.79
N ALA A 340 -5.90 -13.10 10.31
CA ALA A 340 -5.75 -12.79 8.89
C ALA A 340 -4.60 -13.53 8.18
N ARG A 341 -3.49 -13.79 8.89
CA ARG A 341 -2.35 -14.57 8.36
C ARG A 341 -2.70 -16.02 7.99
N TRP A 342 -3.74 -16.60 8.59
CA TRP A 342 -4.14 -17.99 8.35
C TRP A 342 -4.87 -18.20 7.02
N ASN A 343 -5.32 -17.12 6.38
CA ASN A 343 -5.94 -17.14 5.05
C ASN A 343 -4.91 -17.22 3.91
N GLN A 344 -3.62 -17.17 4.24
CA GLN A 344 -2.52 -17.21 3.28
C GLN A 344 -1.82 -18.58 3.33
N PRO A 345 -1.22 -19.04 2.22
CA PRO A 345 -0.39 -20.24 2.22
C PRO A 345 0.67 -20.21 3.33
N ILE A 346 0.99 -21.38 3.87
CA ILE A 346 2.00 -21.57 4.91
C ILE A 346 3.11 -22.44 4.33
N ALA A 347 4.34 -21.94 4.40
CA ALA A 347 5.54 -22.63 3.96
C ALA A 347 6.57 -22.73 5.08
N ALA A 348 7.53 -23.64 4.92
CA ALA A 348 8.69 -23.71 5.82
C ALA A 348 9.46 -22.38 5.81
N GLY A 349 9.84 -21.92 7.00
CA GLY A 349 10.49 -20.63 7.23
C GLY A 349 9.52 -19.50 7.59
N ASP A 350 8.21 -19.66 7.32
CA ASP A 350 7.21 -18.64 7.65
C ASP A 350 7.10 -18.42 9.16
N ARG A 351 6.87 -17.16 9.55
CA ARG A 351 6.51 -16.80 10.92
C ARG A 351 5.02 -16.53 10.98
N ILE A 352 4.31 -17.33 11.77
CA ILE A 352 2.84 -17.31 11.85
C ILE A 352 2.40 -17.26 13.31
N PRO A 353 1.26 -16.61 13.60
CA PRO A 353 0.64 -16.72 14.89
C PRO A 353 0.02 -18.10 15.07
N ALA A 354 0.05 -18.65 16.28
CA ALA A 354 -0.55 -19.91 16.63
C ALA A 354 -1.17 -19.82 18.03
N ILE A 355 -2.25 -20.57 18.26
CA ILE A 355 -2.89 -20.70 19.57
C ILE A 355 -2.37 -21.97 20.22
N VAL A 356 -1.87 -21.88 21.45
CA VAL A 356 -1.52 -23.05 22.26
C VAL A 356 -2.78 -23.81 22.65
N THR A 357 -2.88 -25.08 22.27
CA THR A 357 -3.99 -25.96 22.65
C THR A 357 -3.57 -26.96 23.73
N VAL A 358 -2.29 -27.35 23.75
CA VAL A 358 -1.69 -28.19 24.79
C VAL A 358 -0.26 -27.70 25.05
N ALA A 359 0.14 -27.61 26.31
CA ALA A 359 1.53 -27.39 26.70
C ALA A 359 1.89 -28.36 27.84
N ASP A 360 2.77 -29.33 27.55
CA ASP A 360 3.29 -30.25 28.55
C ASP A 360 4.77 -29.97 28.85
N SER A 361 5.48 -30.89 29.51
CA SER A 361 6.89 -30.68 29.82
C SER A 361 7.81 -30.69 28.59
N ASN A 362 7.49 -31.45 27.54
CA ASN A 362 8.40 -31.72 26.42
C ASN A 362 7.92 -31.20 25.06
N HIS A 363 6.62 -30.99 24.89
CA HIS A 363 6.03 -30.54 23.63
C HIS A 363 4.88 -29.56 23.84
N VAL A 364 4.62 -28.78 22.80
CA VAL A 364 3.49 -27.86 22.70
C VAL A 364 2.69 -28.25 21.47
N VAL A 365 1.39 -28.48 21.63
CA VAL A 365 0.46 -28.59 20.51
C VAL A 365 -0.21 -27.23 20.33
N MET A 366 -0.31 -26.80 19.09
CA MET A 366 -0.92 -25.53 18.73
C MET A 366 -1.83 -25.67 17.51
N ARG A 367 -2.67 -24.64 17.31
CA ARG A 367 -3.50 -24.46 16.14
C ARG A 367 -3.11 -23.18 15.41
N SER A 368 -2.96 -23.27 14.09
CA SER A 368 -2.81 -22.11 13.21
C SER A 368 -3.78 -22.27 12.03
N GLY A 369 -4.95 -21.64 12.13
CA GLY A 369 -6.02 -21.78 11.14
C GLY A 369 -6.51 -23.22 11.03
N LYS A 370 -6.42 -23.79 9.84
CA LYS A 370 -6.75 -25.19 9.54
C LYS A 370 -5.68 -26.20 9.95
N TYR A 371 -4.49 -25.74 10.35
CA TYR A 371 -3.37 -26.62 10.69
C TYR A 371 -3.30 -26.86 12.19
N GLN A 372 -3.08 -28.12 12.57
CA GLN A 372 -2.53 -28.46 13.89
C GLN A 372 -1.01 -28.52 13.79
N GLY A 373 -0.29 -28.16 14.84
CA GLY A 373 1.13 -28.42 14.81
C GLY A 373 1.79 -28.50 16.15
N THR A 374 3.06 -28.88 16.09
CA THR A 374 3.83 -29.28 17.26
C THR A 374 5.13 -28.50 17.35
N ILE A 375 5.47 -28.08 18.57
CA ILE A 375 6.79 -27.56 18.93
C ILE A 375 7.43 -28.57 19.87
N GLU A 376 8.49 -29.21 19.40
CA GLU A 376 9.31 -30.11 20.21
C GLU A 376 10.26 -29.33 21.13
N ARG A 377 10.89 -30.01 22.08
CA ARG A 377 11.85 -29.42 23.04
C ARG A 377 12.94 -28.56 22.40
N GLU A 378 13.48 -29.00 21.26
CA GLU A 378 14.48 -28.25 20.51
C GLU A 378 13.95 -26.90 20.01
N GLY A 379 12.65 -26.82 19.71
CA GLY A 379 11.98 -25.62 19.21
C GLY A 379 11.84 -24.49 20.22
N PHE A 380 11.96 -24.76 21.53
CA PHE A 380 11.91 -23.72 22.57
C PHE A 380 13.17 -23.69 23.47
N ARG A 381 14.22 -24.44 23.11
CA ARG A 381 15.47 -24.51 23.91
C ARG A 381 16.14 -23.16 24.11
N TRP A 382 16.00 -22.23 23.15
CA TRP A 382 16.58 -20.89 23.22
C TRP A 382 16.03 -20.05 24.39
N THR A 383 14.86 -20.40 24.93
CA THR A 383 14.26 -19.75 26.11
C THR A 383 15.00 -20.04 27.41
N ARG A 384 15.94 -21.01 27.40
CA ARG A 384 16.67 -21.54 28.57
C ARG A 384 15.79 -22.20 29.64
N ARG A 385 14.50 -22.44 29.36
CA ARG A 385 13.59 -23.18 30.26
C ARG A 385 13.54 -24.65 29.89
N GLN A 386 13.32 -25.50 30.90
CA GLN A 386 13.36 -26.95 30.76
C GLN A 386 12.00 -27.56 30.38
N ALA A 387 10.89 -26.87 30.68
CA ALA A 387 9.55 -27.40 30.48
C ALA A 387 8.62 -26.39 29.79
N ALA A 388 7.83 -26.84 28.81
CA ALA A 388 6.98 -25.95 28.02
C ALA A 388 5.77 -25.42 28.82
N ASN A 389 5.22 -26.21 29.73
CA ASN A 389 4.18 -25.79 30.68
C ASN A 389 4.62 -24.71 31.68
N GLN A 390 5.92 -24.41 31.78
CA GLN A 390 6.43 -23.25 32.53
C GLN A 390 6.55 -21.99 31.66
N LEU A 391 6.52 -22.15 30.34
CA LEU A 391 6.65 -21.09 29.35
C LEU A 391 5.28 -20.60 28.86
N LEU A 392 4.39 -21.54 28.56
CA LEU A 392 3.15 -21.34 27.83
C LEU A 392 1.98 -22.00 28.55
N GLU A 393 0.81 -21.40 28.38
CA GLU A 393 -0.47 -21.85 28.89
C GLU A 393 -1.45 -22.09 27.73
N VAL A 394 -2.45 -22.95 27.95
CA VAL A 394 -3.52 -23.16 26.96
C VAL A 394 -4.24 -21.83 26.69
N GLY A 395 -4.48 -21.53 25.42
CA GLY A 395 -5.07 -20.28 24.95
C GLY A 395 -4.06 -19.17 24.62
N ASP A 396 -2.77 -19.35 24.92
CA ASP A 396 -1.75 -18.35 24.57
C ASP A 396 -1.67 -18.16 23.06
N LEU A 397 -1.70 -16.90 22.61
CA LEU A 397 -1.44 -16.53 21.22
C LEU A 397 0.07 -16.26 21.06
N ILE A 398 0.76 -17.20 20.43
CA ILE A 398 2.22 -17.20 20.27
C ILE A 398 2.62 -16.95 18.82
N LEU A 399 3.87 -16.53 18.61
CA LEU A 399 4.49 -16.52 17.29
C LEU A 399 5.35 -17.79 17.14
N VAL A 400 5.28 -18.44 15.98
CA VAL A 400 6.09 -19.62 15.69
C VAL A 400 6.76 -19.47 14.33
N GLN A 401 7.95 -20.04 14.19
CA GLN A 401 8.61 -20.20 12.90
C GLN A 401 8.41 -21.64 12.41
N VAL A 402 7.73 -21.80 11.28
CA VAL A 402 7.41 -23.10 10.68
C VAL A 402 8.68 -23.76 10.18
N THR A 403 8.84 -25.04 10.50
CA THR A 403 9.98 -25.87 10.07
C THR A 403 9.57 -26.81 8.94
N SER A 404 8.37 -27.41 9.01
CA SER A 404 7.82 -28.27 7.96
C SER A 404 6.29 -28.21 7.95
N VAL A 405 5.69 -28.49 6.79
CA VAL A 405 4.23 -28.51 6.58
C VAL A 405 3.85 -29.81 5.84
N ASP A 406 2.83 -30.50 6.34
CA ASP A 406 2.15 -31.61 5.67
C ASP A 406 0.75 -31.16 5.24
N GLU A 407 0.62 -30.85 3.95
CA GLU A 407 -0.63 -30.34 3.39
C GLU A 407 -1.74 -31.40 3.31
N THR A 408 -1.40 -32.68 3.35
CA THR A 408 -2.39 -33.77 3.28
C THR A 408 -3.05 -33.97 4.64
N ARG A 409 -2.24 -34.02 5.68
CA ARG A 409 -2.72 -34.20 7.07
C ARG A 409 -3.16 -32.89 7.72
N LYS A 410 -2.88 -31.75 7.08
CA LYS A 410 -3.03 -30.41 7.68
C LYS A 410 -2.28 -30.29 9.01
N THR A 411 -1.06 -30.83 9.03
CA THR A 411 -0.17 -30.74 10.19
C THR A 411 1.08 -29.95 9.87
N LEU A 412 1.72 -29.36 10.89
CA LEU A 412 3.00 -28.67 10.71
C LEU A 412 3.90 -28.82 11.96
N THR A 413 5.21 -28.69 11.77
CA THR A 413 6.17 -28.58 12.88
C THR A 413 6.74 -27.17 12.91
N ALA A 414 7.04 -26.66 14.11
CA ALA A 414 7.52 -25.30 14.27
C ALA A 414 8.48 -25.14 15.46
N THR A 415 9.16 -24.00 15.50
CA THR A 415 9.94 -23.53 16.65
C THR A 415 9.28 -22.30 17.26
N LEU A 416 9.41 -22.14 18.58
CA LEU A 416 8.90 -20.96 19.26
C LEU A 416 9.67 -19.72 18.80
N ASP A 417 8.94 -18.67 18.47
CA ASP A 417 9.49 -17.36 18.11
C ASP A 417 8.76 -16.27 18.90
N GLN A 418 9.25 -15.05 18.79
CA GLN A 418 8.58 -13.88 19.36
C GLN A 418 8.87 -12.65 18.50
N GLU A 419 7.95 -11.70 18.52
CA GLU A 419 8.13 -10.47 17.77
C GLU A 419 9.28 -9.65 18.37
N PRO A 420 10.28 -9.23 17.57
CA PRO A 420 11.40 -8.43 18.06
C PRO A 420 10.94 -7.06 18.54
N LEU A 421 11.41 -6.68 19.73
CA LEU A 421 11.25 -5.31 20.26
C LEU A 421 12.26 -4.34 19.65
N ALA A 422 13.45 -4.84 19.34
CA ALA A 422 14.47 -4.05 18.66
C ALA A 422 14.05 -3.79 17.21
N GLU A 423 14.43 -2.62 16.72
CA GLU A 423 14.31 -2.24 15.31
C GLU A 423 15.64 -2.43 14.60
N GLY A 424 15.58 -2.46 13.27
CA GLY A 424 16.76 -2.57 12.42
C GLY A 424 16.51 -1.90 11.08
N ALA A 425 17.58 -1.48 10.43
CA ALA A 425 17.54 -0.88 9.11
C ALA A 425 18.68 -1.41 8.26
N LEU A 426 18.49 -1.39 6.94
CA LEU A 426 19.52 -1.75 5.96
C LEU A 426 19.33 -0.89 4.73
N LEU A 427 20.44 -0.38 4.20
CA LEU A 427 20.49 0.38 2.97
C LEU A 427 21.64 -0.16 2.11
N ALA A 428 21.42 -0.32 0.81
CA ALA A 428 22.45 -0.72 -0.14
C ALA A 428 22.51 0.29 -1.29
N ILE A 429 23.70 0.82 -1.57
CA ILE A 429 23.97 1.81 -2.62
C ILE A 429 24.97 1.20 -3.60
N ASP A 430 24.75 1.35 -4.92
CA ASP A 430 25.76 1.02 -5.92
C ASP A 430 26.82 2.12 -5.93
N ASN A 431 28.02 1.78 -5.45
CA ASN A 431 29.15 2.71 -5.35
C ASN A 431 29.36 3.51 -6.65
N ARG A 432 29.29 2.86 -7.82
CA ARG A 432 29.65 3.50 -9.11
C ARG A 432 28.63 4.52 -9.58
N THR A 433 27.41 4.47 -9.07
CA THR A 433 26.30 5.25 -9.63
C THR A 433 25.55 6.07 -8.59
N GLY A 434 25.66 5.76 -7.29
CA GLY A 434 24.80 6.34 -6.25
C GLY A 434 23.40 5.72 -6.18
N GLN A 435 23.08 4.76 -7.04
CA GLN A 435 21.74 4.18 -7.08
C GLN A 435 21.42 3.36 -5.81
N ILE A 436 20.28 3.64 -5.17
CA ILE A 436 19.80 2.87 -4.01
C ILE A 436 19.20 1.55 -4.51
N LEU A 437 19.86 0.44 -4.19
CA LEU A 437 19.49 -0.90 -4.68
C LEU A 437 18.50 -1.62 -3.76
N ALA A 438 18.58 -1.36 -2.45
CA ALA A 438 17.69 -1.94 -1.46
C ALA A 438 17.57 -1.02 -0.24
N MET A 439 16.37 -0.97 0.34
CA MET A 439 16.05 -0.13 1.49
C MET A 439 15.08 -0.85 2.43
N VAL A 440 15.47 -0.98 3.70
CA VAL A 440 14.66 -1.53 4.79
C VAL A 440 14.69 -0.55 5.96
N GLY A 441 13.58 0.11 6.24
CA GLY A 441 13.46 1.15 7.28
C GLY A 441 13.06 0.66 8.68
N GLY A 442 12.77 -0.63 8.84
CA GLY A 442 12.28 -1.19 10.09
C GLY A 442 11.94 -2.68 10.00
N TYR A 443 11.58 -3.27 11.14
CA TYR A 443 11.16 -4.68 11.21
C TYR A 443 9.86 -4.96 10.44
N ASN A 444 8.89 -4.06 10.57
CA ASN A 444 7.57 -4.20 9.96
C ASN A 444 6.95 -2.82 9.69
N PHE A 445 6.71 -2.53 8.41
CA PHE A 445 6.15 -1.25 7.95
C PHE A 445 4.77 -0.94 8.54
N GLU A 446 3.92 -1.97 8.71
CA GLU A 446 2.57 -1.79 9.29
C GLU A 446 2.63 -1.44 10.78
N ARG A 447 3.69 -1.87 11.47
CA ARG A 447 3.94 -1.51 12.88
C ARG A 447 4.53 -0.11 13.00
N SER A 448 5.45 0.25 12.10
CA SER A 448 6.14 1.53 12.14
C SER A 448 6.49 1.98 10.71
N LYS A 449 5.82 3.04 10.26
CA LYS A 449 6.11 3.70 8.98
C LYS A 449 7.35 4.61 9.02
N PHE A 450 7.95 4.79 10.21
CA PHE A 450 9.16 5.58 10.39
C PHE A 450 10.35 4.90 9.69
N ASN A 451 10.86 5.51 8.63
CA ASN A 451 11.94 4.98 7.82
C ASN A 451 13.30 5.30 8.45
N ARG A 452 13.87 4.33 9.17
CA ARG A 452 15.17 4.51 9.84
C ARG A 452 16.36 4.65 8.90
N THR A 453 16.18 4.42 7.59
CA THR A 453 17.28 4.64 6.63
C THR A 453 17.53 6.13 6.38
N VAL A 454 16.49 6.95 6.40
CA VAL A 454 16.56 8.39 6.05
C VAL A 454 16.06 9.33 7.15
N GLN A 455 15.27 8.86 8.11
CA GLN A 455 14.65 9.72 9.14
C GLN A 455 15.29 9.56 10.53
N ALA A 456 16.03 8.47 10.77
CA ALA A 456 16.61 8.20 12.08
C ALA A 456 18.04 8.74 12.17
N SER A 457 18.20 9.92 12.76
CA SER A 457 19.51 10.40 13.20
C SER A 457 19.96 9.60 14.42
N ARG A 458 21.19 9.06 14.34
CA ARG A 458 21.82 8.28 15.42
C ARG A 458 23.28 8.64 15.54
N GLN A 459 23.79 8.55 16.77
CA GLN A 459 25.21 8.67 17.04
C GLN A 459 26.04 7.75 16.13
N LEU A 460 27.03 8.32 15.48
CA LEU A 460 27.87 7.64 14.49
C LEU A 460 28.81 6.61 15.13
N GLY A 461 29.17 6.83 16.39
CA GLY A 461 30.14 5.99 17.08
C GLY A 461 31.47 5.88 16.32
N SER A 462 32.10 4.71 16.40
CA SER A 462 33.39 4.47 15.72
C SER A 462 33.34 4.54 14.19
N LEU A 463 32.15 4.58 13.55
CA LEU A 463 32.06 4.75 12.10
C LEU A 463 32.65 6.10 11.66
N PHE A 464 32.57 7.14 12.49
CA PHE A 464 33.12 8.46 12.17
C PHE A 464 34.65 8.48 12.10
N LYS A 465 35.33 7.49 12.70
CA LYS A 465 36.79 7.39 12.63
C LYS A 465 37.30 7.30 11.18
N ALA A 466 36.51 6.77 10.25
CA ALA A 466 36.87 6.77 8.83
C ALA A 466 37.07 8.20 8.28
N VAL A 467 36.17 9.13 8.63
CA VAL A 467 36.29 10.55 8.25
C VAL A 467 37.51 11.19 8.91
N LEU A 468 37.70 10.94 10.21
CA LEU A 468 38.84 11.46 10.96
C LEU A 468 40.19 11.01 10.37
N TYR A 469 40.39 9.71 10.18
CA TYR A 469 41.67 9.20 9.71
C TYR A 469 41.92 9.52 8.24
N ALA A 470 40.87 9.56 7.40
CA ALA A 470 41.01 10.08 6.03
C ALA A 470 41.44 11.55 6.04
N THR A 471 40.87 12.37 6.92
CA THR A 471 41.30 13.77 7.12
C THR A 471 42.76 13.85 7.55
N ALA A 472 43.18 13.00 8.50
CA ALA A 472 44.57 12.96 8.95
C ALA A 472 45.53 12.62 7.80
N ILE A 473 45.19 11.61 7.00
CA ILE A 473 46.01 11.16 5.86
C ILE A 473 46.11 12.27 4.80
N ASP A 474 44.99 12.91 4.46
CA ASP A 474 44.96 14.05 3.53
C ASP A 474 45.80 15.24 4.03
N ARG A 475 46.09 15.29 5.34
CA ARG A 475 46.89 16.33 6.00
C ARG A 475 48.31 15.86 6.37
N GLY A 476 48.76 14.77 5.77
CA GLY A 476 50.17 14.34 5.83
C GLY A 476 50.46 13.26 6.87
N TYR A 477 49.45 12.76 7.59
CA TYR A 477 49.65 11.52 8.34
C TYR A 477 49.84 10.35 7.38
N THR A 478 50.61 9.37 7.81
CA THR A 478 50.82 8.13 7.06
C THR A 478 50.31 6.95 7.88
N PRO A 479 50.06 5.78 7.27
CA PRO A 479 49.70 4.57 8.02
C PRO A 479 50.70 4.18 9.11
N THR A 480 51.95 4.66 9.01
CA THR A 480 53.05 4.41 9.95
C THR A 480 53.28 5.55 10.94
N SER A 481 52.52 6.65 10.88
CA SER A 481 52.56 7.70 11.90
C SER A 481 52.30 7.09 13.27
N ILE A 482 53.17 7.41 14.23
CA ILE A 482 53.05 6.91 15.60
C ILE A 482 52.16 7.85 16.42
N ILE A 483 51.19 7.28 17.12
CA ILE A 483 50.25 7.97 18.01
C ILE A 483 50.35 7.29 19.37
N MET A 484 50.32 8.06 20.45
CA MET A 484 50.41 7.52 21.80
C MET A 484 49.04 7.00 22.24
N ASP A 485 48.99 5.75 22.71
CA ASP A 485 47.82 5.16 23.37
C ASP A 485 48.10 5.04 24.87
N GLU A 486 48.02 6.17 25.57
CA GLU A 486 48.29 6.33 27.00
C GLU A 486 47.24 7.25 27.64
N PRO A 487 47.07 7.22 28.98
CA PRO A 487 46.12 8.11 29.66
C PRO A 487 46.37 9.58 29.29
N VAL A 488 45.32 10.24 28.78
CA VAL A 488 45.39 11.64 28.36
C VAL A 488 44.26 12.44 28.99
N SER A 489 44.55 13.68 29.34
CA SER A 489 43.56 14.66 29.79
C SER A 489 43.69 15.90 28.92
N LEU A 490 42.63 16.24 28.20
CA LEU A 490 42.62 17.33 27.23
C LEU A 490 41.68 18.44 27.72
N SER A 491 42.06 19.70 27.53
CA SER A 491 41.15 20.82 27.76
C SER A 491 40.24 20.99 26.54
N PRO A 492 38.91 20.80 26.68
CA PRO A 492 37.97 20.97 25.57
C PRO A 492 37.59 22.45 25.33
N GLY A 493 38.03 23.37 26.18
CA GLY A 493 37.80 24.81 26.08
C GLY A 493 37.69 25.49 27.45
N PRO A 494 37.54 26.83 27.49
CA PRO A 494 37.31 27.58 28.73
C PRO A 494 36.06 27.08 29.47
N ASP A 495 36.11 27.04 30.80
CA ASP A 495 35.01 26.69 31.70
C ASP A 495 34.41 25.27 31.52
N GLN A 496 35.12 24.37 30.83
CA GLN A 496 34.72 22.98 30.68
C GLN A 496 35.62 22.03 31.48
N PRO A 497 35.07 20.92 32.03
CA PRO A 497 35.88 19.91 32.69
C PRO A 497 36.88 19.28 31.70
N GLU A 498 38.02 18.81 32.21
CA GLU A 498 38.96 18.08 31.38
C GLU A 498 38.31 16.83 30.76
N TYR A 499 38.66 16.57 29.51
CA TYR A 499 38.19 15.40 28.77
C TYR A 499 39.24 14.30 28.80
N SER A 500 38.94 13.22 29.53
CA SER A 500 39.80 12.04 29.65
C SER A 500 39.10 10.81 29.04
N PRO A 501 39.30 10.53 27.74
CA PRO A 501 38.68 9.38 27.08
C PRO A 501 39.31 8.04 27.53
N GLU A 502 38.51 6.98 27.52
CA GLU A 502 38.97 5.60 27.77
C GLU A 502 38.83 4.73 26.51
N ASN A 503 39.75 3.76 26.36
CA ASN A 503 39.57 2.67 25.40
C ASN A 503 38.49 1.71 25.88
N TYR A 504 37.82 1.04 24.95
CA TYR A 504 36.71 0.12 25.25
C TYR A 504 37.12 -1.02 26.20
N ASP A 505 38.36 -1.50 26.09
CA ASP A 505 38.94 -2.54 26.94
C ASP A 505 39.60 -1.99 28.22
N LYS A 506 39.68 -0.66 28.37
CA LYS A 506 40.37 0.04 29.46
C LYS A 506 41.86 -0.25 29.55
N GLU A 507 42.47 -0.75 28.48
CA GLU A 507 43.90 -0.99 28.39
C GLU A 507 44.60 0.12 27.58
N PHE A 508 45.90 0.24 27.77
CA PHE A 508 46.78 1.17 27.06
C PHE A 508 47.99 0.39 26.54
N VAL A 509 48.27 0.49 25.25
CA VAL A 509 49.35 -0.28 24.60
C VAL A 509 50.56 0.58 24.23
N GLY A 510 50.56 1.86 24.60
CA GLY A 510 51.67 2.78 24.34
C GLY A 510 51.72 3.24 22.89
N PRO A 511 52.91 3.39 22.27
CA PRO A 511 53.03 3.90 20.91
C PRO A 511 52.44 2.91 19.89
N VAL A 512 51.45 3.36 19.11
CA VAL A 512 50.80 2.58 18.05
C VAL A 512 50.87 3.31 16.72
N THR A 513 50.82 2.57 15.62
CA THR A 513 50.69 3.19 14.28
C THR A 513 49.26 3.66 14.04
N LEU A 514 49.06 4.67 13.19
CA LEU A 514 47.73 5.11 12.74
C LEU A 514 46.92 3.94 12.16
N ARG A 515 47.58 3.07 11.37
CA ARG A 515 46.95 1.85 10.85
C ARG A 515 46.41 0.97 11.98
N PHE A 516 47.23 0.69 12.99
CA PHE A 516 46.81 -0.13 14.13
C PHE A 516 45.69 0.53 14.92
N ALA A 517 45.76 1.85 15.13
CA ALA A 517 44.74 2.61 15.83
C ALA A 517 43.36 2.53 15.15
N LEU A 518 43.32 2.63 13.81
CA LEU A 518 42.09 2.44 13.03
C LEU A 518 41.65 0.96 13.02
N GLU A 519 42.55 0.01 12.75
CA GLU A 519 42.24 -1.43 12.69
C GLU A 519 41.62 -1.95 13.99
N LYS A 520 42.17 -1.52 15.13
CA LYS A 520 41.66 -1.89 16.47
C LYS A 520 40.60 -0.92 16.99
N SER A 521 40.23 0.09 16.22
CA SER A 521 39.31 1.17 16.63
C SER A 521 39.63 1.73 18.02
N ARG A 522 40.91 2.04 18.29
CA ARG A 522 41.34 2.61 19.58
C ARG A 522 40.72 4.01 19.75
N ASN A 523 40.28 4.34 20.96
CA ASN A 523 39.59 5.61 21.23
C ASN A 523 40.58 6.73 21.52
N VAL A 524 41.56 6.46 22.37
CA VAL A 524 42.53 7.47 22.84
C VAL A 524 43.38 8.01 21.67
N PRO A 525 43.98 7.18 20.80
CA PRO A 525 44.65 7.65 19.59
C PRO A 525 43.76 8.49 18.67
N ALA A 526 42.48 8.13 18.51
CA ALA A 526 41.55 8.91 17.68
C ALA A 526 41.32 10.31 18.27
N VAL A 527 41.17 10.42 19.60
CA VAL A 527 41.01 11.71 20.28
C VAL A 527 42.30 12.55 20.19
N GLN A 528 43.48 11.93 20.27
CA GLN A 528 44.74 12.66 20.08
C GLN A 528 44.88 13.19 18.64
N VAL A 529 44.52 12.39 17.63
CA VAL A 529 44.58 12.83 16.22
C VAL A 529 43.65 14.02 15.97
N ILE A 530 42.41 14.01 16.48
CA ILE A 530 41.53 15.17 16.29
C ILE A 530 41.99 16.40 17.09
N ALA A 531 42.64 16.20 18.23
CA ALA A 531 43.21 17.30 19.00
C ALA A 531 44.35 17.99 18.25
N ASP A 532 45.18 17.22 17.53
CA ASP A 532 46.25 17.75 16.68
C ASP A 532 45.70 18.46 15.43
N LEU A 533 44.74 17.85 14.73
CA LEU A 533 44.15 18.41 13.50
C LEU A 533 43.24 19.63 13.77
N GLY A 534 42.63 19.68 14.95
CA GLY A 534 41.55 20.59 15.28
C GLY A 534 40.17 20.04 14.86
N PRO A 535 39.15 20.08 15.74
CA PRO A 535 37.87 19.45 15.48
C PRO A 535 37.04 20.15 14.39
N GLN A 536 37.21 21.46 14.18
CA GLN A 536 36.53 22.19 13.10
C GLN A 536 36.93 21.63 11.73
N LEU A 537 38.22 21.35 11.54
CA LEU A 537 38.71 20.83 10.27
C LEU A 537 38.07 19.48 9.93
N VAL A 538 37.94 18.59 10.91
CA VAL A 538 37.32 17.28 10.73
C VAL A 538 35.82 17.42 10.44
N ALA A 539 35.14 18.38 11.07
CA ALA A 539 33.74 18.70 10.76
C ALA A 539 33.58 19.20 9.31
N ASP A 540 34.49 20.05 8.81
CA ASP A 540 34.47 20.52 7.42
C ASP A 540 34.67 19.36 6.42
N TYR A 541 35.49 18.36 6.77
CA TYR A 541 35.62 17.13 5.96
C TYR A 541 34.33 16.32 5.96
N ALA A 542 33.59 16.28 7.06
CA ALA A 542 32.31 15.57 7.06
C ALA A 542 31.35 16.17 6.00
N THR A 543 31.32 17.48 5.82
CA THR A 543 30.54 18.08 4.72
C THR A 543 31.00 17.59 3.33
N ARG A 544 32.33 17.47 3.11
CA ARG A 544 32.89 16.88 1.86
C ARG A 544 32.48 15.42 1.68
N PHE A 545 32.31 14.68 2.77
CA PHE A 545 31.83 13.29 2.76
C PHE A 545 30.32 13.17 2.51
N GLY A 546 29.59 14.28 2.38
CA GLY A 546 28.16 14.30 2.07
C GLY A 546 27.24 14.26 3.28
N PHE A 547 27.76 14.54 4.48
CA PHE A 547 26.92 14.76 5.65
C PHE A 547 26.19 16.10 5.51
N THR A 548 24.87 16.06 5.59
CA THR A 548 23.97 17.23 5.57
C THR A 548 23.57 17.66 6.98
N SER A 549 23.59 16.71 7.92
CA SER A 549 23.45 16.95 9.35
C SER A 549 24.64 17.77 9.89
N GLU A 550 24.37 18.68 10.82
CA GLU A 550 25.42 19.46 11.48
C GLU A 550 26.33 18.53 12.30
N ILE A 551 27.61 18.46 11.92
CA ILE A 551 28.61 17.68 12.64
C ILE A 551 29.30 18.60 13.65
N PRO A 552 29.18 18.31 14.96
CA PRO A 552 29.71 19.19 15.98
C PRO A 552 31.24 19.16 16.02
N SER A 553 31.83 20.33 16.23
CA SER A 553 33.29 20.57 16.22
C SER A 553 33.92 20.48 17.61
N PHE A 554 33.65 19.41 18.38
CA PHE A 554 34.30 19.13 19.67
C PHE A 554 35.14 17.85 19.61
N LEU A 555 36.07 17.63 20.55
CA LEU A 555 37.01 16.48 20.52
C LEU A 555 36.30 15.11 20.51
N SER A 556 35.16 14.98 21.19
CA SER A 556 34.43 13.71 21.28
C SER A 556 33.80 13.27 19.95
N ILE A 557 33.79 14.11 18.91
CA ILE A 557 33.35 13.69 17.56
C ILE A 557 34.26 12.62 16.98
N ALA A 558 35.53 12.54 17.39
CA ALA A 558 36.43 11.43 17.04
C ALA A 558 35.89 10.06 17.47
N LEU A 559 34.99 10.02 18.46
CA LEU A 559 34.30 8.83 18.94
C LEU A 559 32.84 8.74 18.43
N GLY A 560 32.45 9.66 17.55
CA GLY A 560 31.15 9.71 16.88
C GLY A 560 30.01 10.23 17.75
N ALA A 561 30.28 11.24 18.58
CA ALA A 561 29.26 11.94 19.38
C ALA A 561 28.35 12.88 18.55
N GLY A 562 28.50 12.91 17.23
CA GLY A 562 27.57 13.54 16.28
C GLY A 562 26.57 12.53 15.72
N GLU A 563 25.46 13.02 15.19
CA GLU A 563 24.37 12.19 14.66
C GLU A 563 24.25 12.34 13.15
N ALA A 564 23.96 11.23 12.46
CA ALA A 564 23.55 11.25 11.06
C ALA A 564 22.59 10.09 10.76
N THR A 565 22.00 10.13 9.58
CA THR A 565 21.15 9.06 9.06
C THR A 565 21.97 7.90 8.50
N LEU A 566 21.34 6.74 8.32
CA LEU A 566 21.99 5.61 7.66
C LEU A 566 22.33 5.92 6.20
N LEU A 567 21.52 6.73 5.51
CA LEU A 567 21.78 7.20 4.15
C LEU A 567 23.09 7.99 4.07
N GLU A 568 23.27 8.99 4.93
CA GLU A 568 24.48 9.83 4.96
C GLU A 568 25.74 9.00 5.20
N ILE A 569 25.75 8.16 6.25
CA ILE A 569 26.93 7.35 6.56
C ILE A 569 27.21 6.31 5.46
N THR A 570 26.17 5.71 4.85
CA THR A 570 26.38 4.75 3.75
C THR A 570 26.93 5.44 2.50
N SER A 571 26.42 6.64 2.17
CA SER A 571 26.95 7.46 1.07
C SER A 571 28.40 7.86 1.32
N ALA A 572 28.74 8.28 2.54
CA ALA A 572 30.09 8.65 2.95
C ALA A 572 31.09 7.50 2.74
N TYR A 573 30.71 6.27 3.08
CA TYR A 573 31.56 5.09 2.88
C TYR A 573 31.72 4.68 1.40
N SER A 574 30.86 5.16 0.48
CA SER A 574 31.00 4.89 -0.96
C SER A 574 32.18 5.61 -1.62
N ILE A 575 32.76 6.61 -0.94
CA ILE A 575 33.92 7.40 -1.41
C ILE A 575 35.16 6.53 -1.61
N PHE A 576 35.46 5.67 -0.64
CA PHE A 576 36.68 4.85 -0.62
C PHE A 576 36.78 3.90 -1.83
N PRO A 577 35.78 3.04 -2.12
CA PRO A 577 35.85 2.15 -3.28
C PRO A 577 35.83 2.89 -4.64
N ASN A 578 35.52 4.19 -4.64
CA ASN A 578 35.52 5.06 -5.82
C ASN A 578 36.70 6.04 -5.86
N LEU A 579 37.79 5.75 -5.14
CA LEU A 579 39.01 6.56 -5.18
C LEU A 579 38.75 8.04 -4.89
N GLY A 580 37.90 8.33 -3.91
CA GLY A 580 37.67 9.68 -3.44
C GLY A 580 36.45 10.38 -4.04
N VAL A 581 35.77 9.75 -5.00
CA VAL A 581 34.56 10.31 -5.63
C VAL A 581 33.29 9.82 -4.94
N ARG A 582 32.49 10.74 -4.42
CA ARG A 582 31.15 10.44 -3.88
C ARG A 582 30.09 10.59 -4.96
N LEU A 583 29.15 9.66 -5.02
CA LEU A 583 27.96 9.79 -5.86
C LEU A 583 26.78 10.14 -4.97
N GLU A 584 25.97 11.11 -5.41
CA GLU A 584 24.72 11.45 -4.73
C GLU A 584 23.76 10.26 -4.77
N PRO A 585 23.21 9.81 -3.61
CA PRO A 585 22.25 8.73 -3.62
C PRO A 585 20.93 9.12 -4.28
N TYR A 586 20.36 8.22 -5.10
CA TYR A 586 19.01 8.39 -5.67
C TYR A 586 18.33 7.04 -5.98
N GLU A 587 17.00 7.04 -5.95
CA GLU A 587 16.16 5.86 -6.15
C GLU A 587 15.36 5.84 -7.46
N ILE A 588 15.01 7.00 -8.02
CA ILE A 588 14.20 7.13 -9.23
C ILE A 588 15.14 7.31 -10.42
N LEU A 589 15.05 6.44 -11.43
CA LEU A 589 15.84 6.55 -12.64
C LEU A 589 15.14 7.43 -13.68
N ARG A 590 13.83 7.20 -13.86
CA ARG A 590 13.05 7.80 -14.93
C ARG A 590 11.56 7.83 -14.60
N ILE A 591 10.89 8.93 -14.92
CA ILE A 591 9.43 9.07 -14.85
C ILE A 591 8.90 9.46 -16.22
N THR A 592 7.88 8.76 -16.69
CA THR A 592 7.12 9.16 -17.87
C THR A 592 5.64 9.32 -17.56
N ASP A 593 4.97 10.18 -18.32
CA ASP A 593 3.50 10.26 -18.30
C ASP A 593 2.85 9.06 -19.02
N ARG A 594 1.52 9.06 -19.06
CA ARG A 594 0.71 8.05 -19.76
C ARG A 594 0.96 7.99 -21.27
N ALA A 595 1.32 9.10 -21.91
CA ALA A 595 1.63 9.17 -23.33
C ALA A 595 3.07 8.71 -23.64
N GLY A 596 3.87 8.43 -22.60
CA GLY A 596 5.27 8.04 -22.71
C GLY A 596 6.22 9.23 -22.82
N ASN A 597 5.75 10.45 -22.60
CA ASN A 597 6.62 11.63 -22.55
C ASN A 597 7.47 11.58 -21.29
N LEU A 598 8.75 11.93 -21.44
CA LEU A 598 9.69 12.00 -20.33
C LEU A 598 9.39 13.21 -19.44
N LEU A 599 9.15 12.96 -18.15
CA LEU A 599 8.97 14.00 -17.13
C LEU A 599 10.26 14.24 -16.34
N GLU A 600 10.93 13.16 -15.93
CA GLU A 600 12.16 13.21 -15.15
C GLU A 600 13.10 12.07 -15.54
N GLU A 601 14.40 12.37 -15.59
CA GLU A 601 15.48 11.41 -15.75
C GLU A 601 16.62 11.81 -14.82
N ASN A 602 16.94 10.94 -13.86
CA ASN A 602 18.06 11.16 -12.95
C ASN A 602 19.30 10.45 -13.46
N ARG A 603 20.44 11.13 -13.35
CA ARG A 603 21.76 10.62 -13.71
C ARG A 603 22.69 10.74 -12.50
N PRO A 604 23.74 9.91 -12.42
CA PRO A 604 24.72 10.02 -11.34
C PRO A 604 25.31 11.43 -11.25
N ILE A 605 25.22 12.04 -10.07
CA ILE A 605 25.89 13.31 -9.73
C ILE A 605 27.09 12.97 -8.86
N SER A 606 28.28 13.39 -9.29
CA SER A 606 29.55 13.09 -8.62
C SER A 606 30.15 14.31 -7.94
N TYR A 607 30.78 14.09 -6.79
CA TYR A 607 31.54 15.09 -6.04
C TYR A 607 32.94 14.56 -5.72
N ASP A 608 33.96 15.37 -5.99
CA ASP A 608 35.33 15.06 -5.59
C ASP A 608 35.49 15.30 -4.08
N SER A 609 35.31 14.24 -3.29
CA SER A 609 35.30 14.31 -1.84
C SER A 609 36.70 14.21 -1.25
N LEU A 610 37.56 13.36 -1.79
CA LEU A 610 38.95 13.16 -1.35
C LEU A 610 39.90 13.00 -2.55
N PRO A 611 41.19 13.30 -2.38
CA PRO A 611 42.21 12.82 -3.29
C PRO A 611 42.24 11.29 -3.39
N ALA A 612 42.52 10.78 -4.58
CA ALA A 612 42.46 9.34 -4.87
C ALA A 612 43.48 8.52 -4.09
N ASP A 613 44.66 9.09 -3.82
CA ASP A 613 45.69 8.49 -2.98
C ASP A 613 45.26 8.39 -1.52
N THR A 614 44.66 9.44 -0.96
CA THR A 614 44.08 9.42 0.39
C THR A 614 42.97 8.38 0.51
N ALA A 615 42.07 8.30 -0.46
CA ALA A 615 40.96 7.35 -0.42
C ALA A 615 41.41 5.89 -0.61
N TYR A 616 42.54 5.67 -1.28
CA TYR A 616 43.12 4.34 -1.50
C TYR A 616 43.81 3.79 -0.24
N ILE A 617 44.46 4.67 0.54
CA ILE A 617 45.13 4.33 1.81
C ILE A 617 44.08 4.00 2.88
#